data_AF-A0A960Q4C8-F1
#
_entry.id   AF-A0A960Q4C8-F1
#
_cell.length_a   1.000
_cell.length_b   1.000
_cell.length_c   1.000
_cell.angle_alpha   90.00
_cell.angle_beta   90.00
_cell.angle_gamma   90.00
#
_symmetry.space_group_name_H-M   'P 1'
#
loop_
_entity.id
_entity.type
_entity.pdbx_description
1 polymer ?
#
loop_
_entity_poly.entity_id
_entity_poly.type
_entity_poly.pdbx_seq_one_letter_code
_entity_poly.pdbx_strand_id
1 'polypeptide(L)'
;MSEHKMGHLQEPSTYLRILIYLFVLTIVTVAASKVHFGWEFLNVIVALVIAAFKASLVIRFFMHGKYENGETWAFIVYPIVLLVTLVGFLFLDYGFRPKDKYVVTPVAFDDQAHGEHGSSHNSTETHGEPTNDHAAAETPAETHGDSSDVANAEPTGESHAEAPAEAAANVLPGDAAKGLEKAKILCIACHKVDGAGNELPGAPPFAETMANPEKTPEYLRKWLKNPAEVKPGTIMPNLGLSDSDIENLIAYLATIKN
;
A
#
# COMPACT_ATOMS: atom_id res chain seq x y z
N MET A 1 -27.54 -40.07 53.01
CA MET A 1 -27.21 -38.67 53.33
C MET A 1 -26.14 -38.20 52.36
N SER A 2 -26.51 -37.35 51.41
CA SER A 2 -25.58 -36.61 50.54
C SER A 2 -26.44 -35.69 49.67
N GLU A 3 -26.57 -34.42 50.08
CA GLU A 3 -27.38 -33.46 49.33
C GLU A 3 -26.73 -33.17 47.96
N HIS A 4 -27.51 -33.31 46.90
CA HIS A 4 -27.07 -32.95 45.56
C HIS A 4 -26.97 -31.42 45.49
N LYS A 5 -25.75 -30.87 45.62
CA LYS A 5 -25.49 -29.45 45.39
C LYS A 5 -25.99 -29.08 43.99
N MET A 6 -27.12 -28.37 43.92
CA MET A 6 -27.62 -27.87 42.65
C MET A 6 -26.62 -26.88 42.05
N GLY A 7 -26.44 -26.95 40.73
CA GLY A 7 -25.45 -26.14 40.02
C GLY A 7 -25.67 -24.64 40.26
N HIS A 8 -24.57 -23.88 40.27
CA HIS A 8 -24.55 -22.46 40.60
C HIS A 8 -25.13 -21.60 39.45
N LEU A 9 -26.43 -21.76 39.17
CA LEU A 9 -27.16 -21.02 38.15
C LEU A 9 -26.92 -19.51 38.35
N GLN A 10 -26.33 -18.88 37.33
CA GLN A 10 -26.03 -17.45 37.31
C GLN A 10 -27.33 -16.65 37.42
N GLU A 11 -27.40 -15.73 38.39
CA GLU A 11 -28.61 -14.94 38.63
C GLU A 11 -28.97 -14.10 37.39
N PRO A 12 -30.19 -14.20 36.84
CA PRO A 12 -30.57 -13.48 35.61
C PRO A 12 -30.35 -11.96 35.65
N SER A 13 -30.44 -11.34 36.85
CA SER A 13 -30.16 -9.90 37.00
C SER A 13 -28.69 -9.53 36.71
N THR A 14 -27.75 -10.46 36.94
CA THR A 14 -26.33 -10.26 36.62
C THR A 14 -26.12 -10.16 35.12
N TYR A 15 -26.69 -11.10 34.34
CA TYR A 15 -26.65 -11.02 32.88
C TYR A 15 -27.33 -9.76 32.33
N LEU A 16 -28.47 -9.35 32.91
CA LEU A 16 -29.17 -8.14 32.47
C LEU A 16 -28.34 -6.87 32.70
N ARG A 17 -27.66 -6.76 33.85
CA ARG A 17 -26.72 -5.65 34.12
C ARG A 17 -25.58 -5.63 33.10
N ILE A 18 -24.97 -6.78 32.79
CA ILE A 18 -23.85 -6.88 31.85
C ILE A 18 -24.32 -6.57 30.42
N LEU A 19 -25.51 -7.02 30.02
CA LEU A 19 -26.14 -6.67 28.75
C LEU A 19 -26.32 -5.15 28.63
N ILE A 20 -26.78 -4.46 29.68
CA ILE A 20 -26.88 -2.99 29.70
C ILE A 20 -25.49 -2.35 29.53
N TYR A 21 -24.45 -2.82 30.23
CA TYR A 21 -23.08 -2.34 30.03
C TYR A 21 -22.60 -2.56 28.58
N LEU A 22 -22.88 -3.72 27.96
CA LEU A 22 -22.50 -4.00 26.58
C LEU A 22 -23.21 -3.10 25.57
N PHE A 23 -24.48 -2.75 25.80
CA PHE A 23 -25.19 -1.75 25.00
C PHE A 23 -24.59 -0.35 25.15
N VAL A 24 -24.31 0.09 26.38
CA VAL A 24 -23.66 1.39 26.65
C VAL A 24 -22.28 1.46 25.98
N LEU A 25 -21.44 0.43 26.14
CA LEU A 25 -20.12 0.36 25.47
C LEU A 25 -20.26 0.43 23.95
N THR A 26 -21.29 -0.21 23.37
CA THR A 26 -21.53 -0.18 21.91
C THR A 26 -21.93 1.21 21.43
N ILE A 27 -22.79 1.92 22.16
CA ILE A 27 -23.14 3.32 21.89
C ILE A 27 -21.88 4.20 21.98
N VAL A 28 -21.02 3.98 22.99
CA VAL A 28 -19.75 4.69 23.14
C VAL A 28 -18.79 4.41 21.98
N THR A 29 -18.72 3.17 21.46
CA THR A 29 -17.92 2.87 20.24
C THR A 29 -18.42 3.67 19.02
N VAL A 30 -19.74 3.73 18.80
CA VAL A 30 -20.36 4.45 17.68
C VAL A 30 -20.30 5.98 17.86
N ALA A 31 -20.20 6.47 19.09
CA ALA A 31 -19.91 7.88 19.37
C ALA A 31 -18.43 8.20 19.11
N ALA A 32 -17.50 7.36 19.58
CA ALA A 32 -16.07 7.51 19.35
C ALA A 32 -15.72 7.51 17.86
N SER A 33 -16.35 6.65 17.05
CA SER A 33 -16.14 6.60 15.60
C SER A 33 -16.70 7.81 14.82
N LYS A 34 -17.28 8.81 15.49
CA LYS A 34 -17.70 10.10 14.91
C LYS A 34 -16.81 11.27 15.32
N VAL A 35 -15.92 11.07 16.29
CA VAL A 35 -14.95 12.09 16.72
C VAL A 35 -13.66 11.85 15.94
N HIS A 36 -13.32 12.75 15.02
CA HIS A 36 -12.01 12.75 14.39
C HIS A 36 -11.01 13.45 15.30
N PHE A 37 -10.31 12.69 16.14
CA PHE A 37 -9.03 13.14 16.67
C PHE A 37 -8.08 13.30 15.48
N GLY A 38 -7.41 14.46 15.36
CA GLY A 38 -6.63 14.85 14.18
C GLY A 38 -5.38 14.00 13.90
N TRP A 39 -5.13 12.96 14.69
CA TRP A 39 -4.16 11.90 14.40
C TRP A 39 -4.97 10.63 14.11
N GLU A 40 -5.05 10.22 12.84
CA GLU A 40 -6.00 9.17 12.39
C GLU A 40 -5.88 7.87 13.19
N PHE A 41 -4.65 7.44 13.46
CA PHE A 41 -4.31 6.26 14.26
C PHE A 41 -4.91 6.27 15.67
N LEU A 42 -5.08 7.45 16.31
CA LEU A 42 -5.62 7.54 17.66
C LEU A 42 -7.10 7.13 17.71
N ASN A 43 -7.88 7.43 16.67
CA ASN A 43 -9.26 7.00 16.54
C ASN A 43 -9.36 5.46 16.51
N VAL A 44 -8.46 4.81 15.76
CA VAL A 44 -8.37 3.35 15.64
C VAL A 44 -7.96 2.72 16.98
N ILE A 45 -6.94 3.27 17.66
CA ILE A 45 -6.50 2.79 18.97
C ILE A 45 -7.62 2.88 20.01
N VAL A 46 -8.32 4.02 20.09
CA VAL A 46 -9.47 4.20 21.00
C VAL A 46 -10.58 3.19 20.71
N ALA A 47 -10.93 2.97 19.44
CA ALA A 47 -11.94 1.99 19.05
C ALA A 47 -11.53 0.55 19.44
N LEU A 48 -10.27 0.17 19.22
CA LEU A 48 -9.73 -1.14 19.59
C LEU A 48 -9.73 -1.38 21.11
N VAL A 49 -9.37 -0.37 21.92
CA VAL A 49 -9.40 -0.47 23.39
C VAL A 49 -10.83 -0.68 23.90
N ILE A 50 -11.81 0.07 23.38
CA ILE A 50 -13.23 -0.12 23.75
C ILE A 50 -13.74 -1.50 23.32
N ALA A 51 -13.35 -1.96 22.13
CA ALA A 51 -13.71 -3.29 21.63
C ALA A 51 -13.10 -4.43 22.47
N ALA A 52 -11.84 -4.31 22.91
CA ALA A 52 -11.19 -5.27 23.80
C ALA A 52 -11.87 -5.34 25.18
N PHE A 53 -12.23 -4.19 25.76
CA PHE A 53 -13.03 -4.14 26.99
C PHE A 53 -14.38 -4.85 26.82
N LYS A 54 -15.11 -4.56 25.72
CA LYS A 54 -16.38 -5.22 25.39
C LYS A 54 -16.22 -6.74 25.25
N ALA A 55 -15.18 -7.21 24.55
CA ALA A 55 -14.89 -8.63 24.37
C ALA A 55 -14.58 -9.33 25.71
N SER A 56 -13.80 -8.71 26.59
CA SER A 56 -13.47 -9.29 27.90
C SER A 56 -14.70 -9.51 28.78
N LEU A 57 -15.70 -8.62 28.73
CA LEU A 57 -16.98 -8.79 29.43
C LEU A 57 -17.80 -9.95 28.86
N VAL A 58 -17.83 -10.14 27.53
CA VAL A 58 -18.52 -11.26 26.90
C VAL A 58 -17.87 -12.58 27.28
N ILE A 59 -16.54 -12.69 27.17
CA ILE A 59 -15.78 -13.91 27.51
C ILE A 59 -15.97 -14.27 29.00
N ARG A 60 -15.85 -13.28 29.89
CA ARG A 60 -15.82 -13.52 31.34
C ARG A 60 -17.18 -13.88 31.95
N PHE A 61 -18.29 -13.55 31.30
CA PHE A 61 -19.63 -13.78 31.82
C PHE A 61 -20.53 -14.62 30.92
N PHE A 62 -20.69 -14.26 29.63
CA PHE A 62 -21.56 -15.03 28.73
C PHE A 62 -20.91 -16.34 28.28
N MET A 63 -19.60 -16.32 27.98
CA MET A 63 -18.83 -17.51 27.63
C MET A 63 -18.29 -18.26 28.85
N HIS A 64 -18.81 -17.98 30.06
CA HIS A 64 -18.52 -18.68 31.33
C HIS A 64 -17.06 -18.74 31.80
N GLY A 65 -16.07 -18.18 31.07
CA GLY A 65 -14.62 -18.21 31.33
C GLY A 65 -14.11 -17.52 32.62
N LYS A 66 -14.99 -17.25 33.59
CA LYS A 66 -14.66 -16.96 34.99
C LYS A 66 -14.76 -18.19 35.90
N TYR A 67 -15.49 -19.22 35.48
CA TYR A 67 -15.93 -20.34 36.32
C TYR A 67 -15.43 -21.72 35.85
N GLU A 68 -14.68 -21.75 34.74
CA GLU A 68 -14.05 -22.96 34.21
C GLU A 68 -12.65 -23.19 34.81
N ASN A 69 -12.13 -24.40 34.59
CA ASN A 69 -10.79 -24.81 35.03
C ASN A 69 -9.69 -24.02 34.29
N GLY A 70 -8.51 -23.91 34.90
CA GLY A 70 -7.36 -23.21 34.30
C GLY A 70 -6.92 -23.77 32.94
N GLU A 71 -7.19 -25.05 32.69
CA GLU A 71 -6.96 -25.72 31.40
C GLU A 71 -7.80 -25.13 30.27
N THR A 72 -9.09 -24.82 30.50
CA THR A 72 -9.94 -24.20 29.47
C THR A 72 -9.46 -22.81 29.10
N TRP A 73 -8.80 -22.10 30.04
CA TRP A 73 -8.21 -20.79 29.78
C TRP A 73 -7.09 -20.85 28.72
N ALA A 74 -6.38 -21.97 28.58
CA ALA A 74 -5.38 -22.16 27.54
C ALA A 74 -6.01 -22.14 26.12
N PHE A 75 -7.18 -22.76 25.94
CA PHE A 75 -7.92 -22.72 24.67
C PHE A 75 -8.48 -21.33 24.32
N ILE A 76 -8.66 -20.45 25.31
CA ILE A 76 -9.07 -19.05 25.08
C ILE A 76 -7.85 -18.19 24.72
N VAL A 77 -6.73 -18.37 25.44
CA VAL A 77 -5.51 -17.56 25.22
C VAL A 77 -4.78 -17.91 23.93
N TYR A 78 -4.63 -19.20 23.62
CA TYR A 78 -3.87 -19.67 22.46
C TYR A 78 -4.28 -19.02 21.12
N PRO A 79 -5.57 -19.00 20.72
CA PRO A 79 -5.99 -18.35 19.47
C PRO A 79 -5.84 -16.82 19.51
N ILE A 80 -5.92 -16.19 20.68
CA ILE A 80 -5.70 -14.73 20.82
C ILE A 80 -4.21 -14.40 20.62
N VAL A 81 -3.30 -15.16 21.23
CA VAL A 81 -1.85 -15.02 21.03
C VAL A 81 -1.47 -15.27 19.58
N LEU A 82 -2.02 -16.33 18.96
CA LEU A 82 -1.83 -16.65 17.55
C LEU A 82 -2.33 -15.51 16.65
N LEU A 83 -3.54 -15.00 16.88
CA LEU A 83 -4.12 -13.88 16.12
C LEU A 83 -3.24 -12.62 16.22
N VAL A 84 -2.85 -12.22 17.42
CA VAL A 84 -1.97 -11.05 17.65
C VAL A 84 -0.61 -11.24 16.99
N THR A 85 -0.06 -12.46 17.03
CA THR A 85 1.22 -12.78 16.39
C THR A 85 1.13 -12.71 14.86
N LEU A 86 0.12 -13.32 14.24
CA LEU A 86 -0.07 -13.28 12.79
C LEU A 86 -0.39 -11.86 12.28
N VAL A 87 -1.26 -11.12 12.96
CA VAL A 87 -1.60 -9.73 12.60
C VAL A 87 -0.40 -8.81 12.80
N GLY A 88 0.34 -8.97 13.90
CA GLY A 88 1.58 -8.24 14.16
C GLY A 88 2.65 -8.50 13.11
N PHE A 89 2.85 -9.77 12.72
CA PHE A 89 3.76 -10.15 11.64
C PHE A 89 3.31 -9.60 10.28
N LEU A 90 2.01 -9.59 9.98
CA LEU A 90 1.47 -9.01 8.75
C LEU A 90 1.70 -7.48 8.69
N PHE A 91 1.55 -6.76 9.80
CA PHE A 91 1.92 -5.34 9.87
C PHE A 91 3.44 -5.12 9.73
N LEU A 92 4.26 -6.05 10.24
CA LEU A 92 5.71 -6.00 10.14
C LEU A 92 6.19 -6.23 8.70
N ASP A 93 5.65 -7.25 8.04
CA ASP A 93 5.85 -7.55 6.61
C ASP A 93 5.42 -6.35 5.75
N TYR A 94 4.17 -5.89 5.89
CA TYR A 94 3.66 -4.73 5.15
C TYR A 94 4.46 -3.44 5.40
N GLY A 95 4.95 -3.24 6.63
CA GLY A 95 5.75 -2.09 7.02
C GLY A 95 7.17 -2.10 6.45
N PHE A 96 7.81 -3.27 6.36
CA PHE A 96 9.15 -3.42 5.78
C PHE A 96 9.16 -3.78 4.29
N ARG A 97 8.00 -4.05 3.69
CA ARG A 97 7.83 -4.35 2.26
C ARG A 97 8.45 -3.24 1.40
N PRO A 98 9.56 -3.50 0.67
CA PRO A 98 10.27 -2.46 -0.07
C PRO A 98 9.40 -1.91 -1.20
N LYS A 99 8.87 -0.69 -1.01
CA LYS A 99 7.91 -0.05 -1.94
C LYS A 99 8.57 0.33 -3.27
N ASP A 100 9.89 0.52 -3.24
CA ASP A 100 10.79 0.73 -4.37
C ASP A 100 10.92 -0.50 -5.29
N LYS A 101 10.73 -1.73 -4.78
CA LYS A 101 11.00 -2.97 -5.54
C LYS A 101 9.82 -3.47 -6.37
N TYR A 102 8.84 -2.60 -6.63
CA TYR A 102 7.81 -2.80 -7.67
C TYR A 102 8.12 -2.04 -8.97
N VAL A 103 9.41 -1.76 -9.20
CA VAL A 103 9.95 -1.72 -10.57
C VAL A 103 9.73 -3.11 -11.16
N VAL A 104 8.71 -3.23 -12.01
CA VAL A 104 8.57 -4.40 -12.89
C VAL A 104 9.67 -4.28 -13.93
N THR A 105 10.86 -4.80 -13.61
CA THR A 105 11.90 -5.02 -14.62
C THR A 105 11.26 -5.89 -15.70
N PRO A 106 11.14 -5.41 -16.96
CA PRO A 106 10.57 -6.24 -18.00
C PRO A 106 11.43 -7.48 -18.12
N VAL A 107 10.85 -8.65 -17.81
CA VAL A 107 11.47 -9.92 -18.15
C VAL A 107 11.54 -9.91 -19.66
N ALA A 108 12.76 -9.84 -20.19
CA ALA A 108 12.99 -9.96 -21.62
C ALA A 108 12.57 -11.37 -22.03
N PHE A 109 11.36 -11.49 -22.56
CA PHE A 109 10.93 -12.67 -23.27
C PHE A 109 11.74 -12.72 -24.55
N ASP A 110 12.74 -13.58 -24.56
CA ASP A 110 13.54 -13.87 -25.73
C ASP A 110 12.66 -14.62 -26.74
N ASP A 111 12.24 -13.93 -27.80
CA ASP A 111 11.38 -14.48 -28.85
C ASP A 111 12.08 -15.56 -29.71
N GLN A 112 13.32 -15.96 -29.36
CA GLN A 112 14.16 -16.85 -30.16
C GLN A 112 14.07 -18.34 -29.77
N ALA A 113 12.97 -18.75 -29.12
CA ALA A 113 12.65 -20.14 -28.80
C ALA A 113 11.99 -20.92 -29.97
N HIS A 114 12.47 -20.74 -31.21
CA HIS A 114 12.02 -21.51 -32.37
C HIS A 114 12.58 -22.95 -32.39
N GLY A 115 11.96 -23.81 -31.57
CA GLY A 115 11.83 -25.26 -31.76
C GLY A 115 13.08 -26.12 -31.95
N GLU A 116 13.41 -26.94 -30.94
CA GLU A 116 14.10 -28.21 -31.17
C GLU A 116 13.68 -29.29 -30.16
N HIS A 117 13.92 -30.58 -30.49
CA HIS A 117 13.61 -31.72 -29.63
C HIS A 117 14.71 -31.94 -28.58
N GLY A 118 14.37 -32.20 -27.30
CA GLY A 118 15.40 -32.49 -26.30
C GLY A 118 14.89 -33.13 -25.01
N SER A 119 15.18 -34.41 -24.81
CA SER A 119 14.83 -35.18 -23.62
C SER A 119 15.75 -34.92 -22.42
N SER A 120 15.15 -34.85 -21.22
CA SER A 120 15.66 -35.38 -19.93
C SER A 120 16.94 -34.84 -19.26
N HIS A 121 17.01 -35.05 -17.94
CA HIS A 121 18.15 -34.88 -17.02
C HIS A 121 18.49 -33.44 -16.61
N ASN A 122 19.01 -33.18 -15.40
CA ASN A 122 18.90 -33.88 -14.11
C ASN A 122 19.22 -32.87 -12.99
N SER A 123 18.65 -33.06 -11.79
CA SER A 123 19.06 -32.33 -10.60
C SER A 123 20.42 -32.82 -10.08
N THR A 124 21.43 -31.94 -10.10
CA THR A 124 22.69 -32.13 -9.36
C THR A 124 23.04 -30.83 -8.66
N GLU A 125 22.98 -30.84 -7.32
CA GLU A 125 23.57 -29.78 -6.49
C GLU A 125 25.09 -29.91 -6.48
N THR A 126 25.81 -28.81 -6.67
CA THR A 126 27.23 -28.71 -6.31
C THR A 126 27.49 -27.38 -5.62
N HIS A 127 27.69 -27.44 -4.30
CA HIS A 127 28.36 -26.39 -3.54
C HIS A 127 29.75 -26.11 -4.13
N GLY A 128 30.20 -24.85 -4.12
CA GLY A 128 31.45 -24.45 -4.76
C GLY A 128 31.94 -23.06 -4.35
N GLU A 129 31.96 -22.76 -3.05
CA GLU A 129 32.64 -21.58 -2.54
C GLU A 129 34.13 -21.84 -2.34
N PRO A 130 35.01 -20.90 -2.74
CA PRO A 130 36.28 -20.69 -2.06
C PRO A 130 36.41 -19.24 -1.54
N THR A 131 37.01 -19.11 -0.37
CA THR A 131 37.11 -17.87 0.41
C THR A 131 38.50 -17.19 0.28
N ASN A 132 38.71 -16.13 1.08
CA ASN A 132 40.00 -15.52 1.49
C ASN A 132 40.60 -14.38 0.61
N ASP A 133 40.30 -13.14 1.01
CA ASP A 133 41.16 -12.30 1.87
C ASP A 133 42.64 -12.00 1.54
N HIS A 134 42.94 -10.69 1.66
CA HIS A 134 44.17 -10.03 2.17
C HIS A 134 45.42 -9.79 1.28
N ALA A 135 45.59 -8.50 0.96
CA ALA A 135 46.82 -7.69 1.11
C ALA A 135 48.00 -7.87 0.09
N ALA A 136 48.95 -6.94 -0.07
CA ALA A 136 49.25 -5.71 0.71
C ALA A 136 49.96 -4.58 -0.09
N ALA A 137 49.76 -3.33 0.36
CA ALA A 137 50.73 -2.21 0.43
C ALA A 137 51.33 -1.62 -0.89
N GLU A 138 52.05 -0.48 -0.95
CA GLU A 138 52.68 0.39 0.07
C GLU A 138 52.42 1.92 -0.12
N THR A 139 52.90 2.73 0.83
CA THR A 139 52.89 4.22 0.97
C THR A 139 54.37 4.73 1.05
N PRO A 140 54.78 6.04 1.09
CA PRO A 140 54.15 7.17 1.81
C PRO A 140 54.35 8.63 1.29
N ALA A 141 53.98 9.58 2.17
CA ALA A 141 54.02 11.06 2.18
C ALA A 141 55.36 11.74 1.77
N GLU A 142 55.51 13.07 1.58
CA GLU A 142 55.26 14.27 2.45
C GLU A 142 55.35 15.60 1.61
N THR A 143 55.06 16.87 1.99
CA THR A 143 54.33 17.61 3.09
C THR A 143 54.14 19.11 2.69
N HIS A 144 53.38 19.89 3.49
CA HIS A 144 53.27 21.39 3.52
C HIS A 144 52.56 22.13 2.34
N GLY A 145 51.85 23.26 2.53
CA GLY A 145 51.39 23.93 3.76
C GLY A 145 50.93 25.40 3.54
N ASP A 146 50.05 25.92 4.43
CA ASP A 146 49.66 27.36 4.62
C ASP A 146 48.93 28.09 3.45
N SER A 147 48.17 29.18 3.62
CA SER A 147 47.12 29.62 4.59
C SER A 147 46.40 30.85 3.98
N SER A 148 45.15 31.16 4.41
CA SER A 148 44.46 32.48 4.30
C SER A 148 44.28 33.09 2.88
N ASP A 149 43.14 33.66 2.48
CA ASP A 149 42.29 34.65 3.18
C ASP A 149 40.82 34.63 2.72
N VAL A 150 39.96 35.40 3.41
CA VAL A 150 38.51 35.53 3.11
C VAL A 150 38.08 37.00 2.99
N ALA A 151 37.45 37.38 1.88
CA ALA A 151 36.70 38.64 1.75
C ALA A 151 35.60 38.55 0.67
N ASN A 152 34.39 39.02 0.98
CA ASN A 152 33.26 39.13 0.05
C ASN A 152 33.22 40.51 -0.63
N ALA A 153 32.74 40.58 -1.88
CA ALA A 153 32.18 41.80 -2.46
C ALA A 153 31.17 41.50 -3.59
N GLU A 154 29.94 41.96 -3.41
CA GLU A 154 28.83 42.09 -4.38
C GLU A 154 28.15 43.45 -4.09
N PRO A 155 27.26 43.99 -4.95
CA PRO A 155 27.11 43.79 -6.39
C PRO A 155 27.00 45.14 -7.17
N THR A 156 27.11 45.13 -8.50
CA THR A 156 26.51 46.16 -9.41
C THR A 156 26.49 45.67 -10.85
N GLY A 157 25.40 45.87 -11.59
CA GLY A 157 25.35 45.60 -13.03
C GLY A 157 23.93 45.44 -13.61
N GLU A 158 23.25 46.55 -13.90
CA GLU A 158 21.97 46.55 -14.63
C GLU A 158 22.19 46.46 -16.15
N SER A 159 21.48 45.58 -16.86
CA SER A 159 20.89 45.89 -18.18
C SER A 159 19.93 44.79 -18.63
N HIS A 160 18.94 45.16 -19.47
CA HIS A 160 17.93 44.25 -19.98
C HIS A 160 18.41 43.43 -21.19
N ALA A 161 17.98 42.18 -21.26
CA ALA A 161 17.89 41.41 -22.50
C ALA A 161 16.63 40.53 -22.45
N GLU A 162 15.67 40.79 -23.33
CA GLU A 162 14.36 40.10 -23.37
C GLU A 162 14.21 39.32 -24.69
N ALA A 163 14.31 38.00 -24.64
CA ALA A 163 13.78 37.04 -25.63
C ALA A 163 14.12 35.59 -25.23
N PRO A 164 13.34 34.58 -25.66
CA PRO A 164 11.93 34.58 -26.02
C PRO A 164 11.10 33.56 -25.20
N ALA A 165 9.78 33.65 -25.27
CA ALA A 165 8.90 32.63 -24.72
C ALA A 165 8.77 31.42 -25.67
N GLU A 166 9.64 30.41 -25.52
CA GLU A 166 9.45 29.12 -26.18
C GLU A 166 8.52 28.20 -25.38
N ALA A 167 7.44 27.76 -26.03
CA ALA A 167 6.58 26.64 -25.66
C ALA A 167 6.24 26.47 -24.16
N ALA A 168 5.22 27.18 -23.70
CA ALA A 168 4.38 26.72 -22.60
C ALA A 168 3.60 25.45 -23.02
N ALA A 169 4.31 24.33 -23.18
CA ALA A 169 3.71 23.02 -23.40
C ALA A 169 2.79 22.72 -22.22
N ASN A 170 1.53 22.39 -22.53
CA ASN A 170 0.40 22.41 -21.59
C ASN A 170 0.67 21.57 -20.32
N VAL A 171 1.13 22.22 -19.25
CA VAL A 171 1.45 21.56 -17.97
C VAL A 171 0.14 21.17 -17.30
N LEU A 172 -0.27 19.93 -17.54
CA LEU A 172 -1.40 19.30 -16.88
C LEU A 172 -1.19 19.39 -15.35
N PRO A 173 -2.21 19.74 -14.56
CA PRO A 173 -2.05 20.07 -13.14
C PRO A 173 -1.81 18.86 -12.22
N GLY A 174 -1.47 17.70 -12.80
CA GLY A 174 -1.27 16.43 -12.10
C GLY A 174 0.20 15.99 -12.04
N ASP A 175 0.50 15.17 -11.05
CA ASP A 175 1.78 14.52 -10.84
C ASP A 175 1.83 13.19 -11.61
N ALA A 176 2.64 13.12 -12.65
CA ALA A 176 2.80 11.94 -13.49
C ALA A 176 3.42 10.73 -12.76
N ALA A 177 4.20 10.92 -11.70
CA ALA A 177 4.74 9.82 -10.90
C ALA A 177 3.65 9.20 -10.02
N LYS A 178 2.79 10.02 -9.41
CA LYS A 178 1.58 9.54 -8.72
C LYS A 178 0.59 8.89 -9.68
N GLY A 179 0.47 9.40 -10.90
CA GLY A 179 -0.33 8.80 -11.97
C GLY A 179 0.17 7.40 -12.35
N LEU A 180 1.49 7.22 -12.52
CA LEU A 180 2.11 5.92 -12.77
C LEU A 180 1.85 4.93 -11.61
N GLU A 181 1.97 5.37 -10.36
CA GLU A 181 1.65 4.54 -9.19
C GLU A 181 0.19 4.07 -9.22
N LYS A 182 -0.77 4.98 -9.46
CA LYS A 182 -2.20 4.62 -9.58
C LYS A 182 -2.48 3.71 -10.77
N ALA A 183 -1.85 3.93 -11.92
CA ALA A 183 -2.01 3.09 -13.10
C ALA A 183 -1.50 1.65 -12.83
N LYS A 184 -0.37 1.51 -12.13
CA LYS A 184 0.19 0.22 -11.69
C LYS A 184 -0.64 -0.50 -10.61
N ILE A 185 -1.65 0.15 -10.03
CA ILE A 185 -2.58 -0.48 -9.07
C ILE A 185 -3.94 -0.78 -9.72
N LEU A 186 -4.48 0.16 -10.52
CA LEU A 186 -5.88 0.10 -11.00
C LEU A 186 -6.01 -0.26 -12.48
N CYS A 187 -5.07 0.19 -13.33
CA CYS A 187 -5.17 0.01 -14.78
C CYS A 187 -4.51 -1.29 -15.26
N ILE A 188 -3.43 -1.71 -14.59
CA ILE A 188 -2.57 -2.85 -14.96
C ILE A 188 -3.31 -4.21 -15.07
N ALA A 189 -4.48 -4.31 -14.43
CA ALA A 189 -5.33 -5.49 -14.49
C ALA A 189 -5.94 -5.73 -15.88
N CYS A 190 -6.13 -4.67 -16.67
CA CYS A 190 -6.84 -4.68 -17.95
C CYS A 190 -6.05 -4.07 -19.12
N HIS A 191 -5.14 -3.12 -18.83
CA HIS A 191 -4.28 -2.44 -19.80
C HIS A 191 -2.80 -2.69 -19.48
N LYS A 192 -1.94 -2.57 -20.50
CA LYS A 192 -0.50 -2.48 -20.32
C LYS A 192 -0.09 -1.13 -19.75
N VAL A 193 0.67 -1.15 -18.66
CA VAL A 193 1.16 0.02 -17.92
C VAL A 193 2.66 -0.14 -17.76
N ASP A 194 3.45 0.78 -18.33
CA ASP A 194 4.92 0.79 -18.16
C ASP A 194 5.57 -0.56 -18.54
N GLY A 195 5.15 -1.11 -19.69
CA GLY A 195 5.56 -2.42 -20.21
C GLY A 195 4.89 -3.65 -19.57
N ALA A 196 4.26 -3.50 -18.40
CA ALA A 196 3.72 -4.58 -17.59
C ALA A 196 2.17 -4.67 -17.59
N GLY A 197 1.62 -5.81 -17.19
CA GLY A 197 0.17 -6.02 -17.04
C GLY A 197 -0.48 -6.88 -18.13
N ASN A 198 -1.81 -6.96 -18.09
CA ASN A 198 -2.60 -7.73 -19.05
C ASN A 198 -3.12 -6.83 -20.16
N GLU A 199 -3.16 -7.34 -21.40
CA GLU A 199 -3.87 -6.70 -22.52
C GLU A 199 -5.18 -7.47 -22.75
N LEU A 200 -6.26 -7.06 -22.06
CA LEU A 200 -7.56 -7.73 -22.19
C LEU A 200 -8.25 -7.36 -23.52
N PRO A 201 -8.96 -8.31 -24.18
CA PRO A 201 -9.69 -8.02 -25.41
C PRO A 201 -10.66 -6.84 -25.26
N GLY A 202 -10.39 -5.75 -25.99
CA GLY A 202 -11.19 -4.51 -25.96
C GLY A 202 -10.64 -3.40 -25.05
N ALA A 203 -9.55 -3.64 -24.32
CA ALA A 203 -8.78 -2.59 -23.64
C ALA A 203 -7.68 -2.06 -24.60
N PRO A 204 -7.77 -0.80 -25.09
CA PRO A 204 -6.76 -0.27 -26.01
C PRO A 204 -5.42 -0.02 -25.30
N PRO A 205 -4.29 -0.12 -26.03
CA PRO A 205 -3.00 0.39 -25.58
C PRO A 205 -3.08 1.88 -25.25
N PHE A 206 -2.35 2.32 -24.21
CA PHE A 206 -2.35 3.72 -23.83
C PHE A 206 -1.66 4.62 -24.86
N ALA A 207 -0.61 4.15 -25.54
CA ALA A 207 0.03 4.87 -26.65
C ALA A 207 -0.99 5.21 -27.76
N GLU A 208 -1.67 4.20 -28.33
CA GLU A 208 -2.75 4.39 -29.32
C GLU A 208 -3.87 5.31 -28.82
N THR A 209 -4.22 5.22 -27.54
CA THR A 209 -5.24 6.08 -26.92
C THR A 209 -4.81 7.54 -26.89
N MET A 210 -3.56 7.83 -26.56
CA MET A 210 -3.00 9.18 -26.48
C MET A 210 -2.61 9.77 -27.85
N ALA A 211 -2.36 8.93 -28.85
CA ALA A 211 -2.16 9.33 -30.24
C ALA A 211 -3.46 9.78 -30.94
N ASN A 212 -4.63 9.46 -30.38
CA ASN A 212 -5.92 9.81 -30.96
C ASN A 212 -6.33 11.24 -30.53
N PRO A 213 -6.46 12.21 -31.46
CA PRO A 213 -6.76 13.61 -31.13
C PRO A 213 -8.15 13.85 -30.53
N GLU A 214 -9.08 12.89 -30.63
CA GLU A 214 -10.37 12.96 -29.94
C GLU A 214 -10.25 12.72 -28.42
N LYS A 215 -9.16 12.11 -27.96
CA LYS A 215 -8.97 11.68 -26.56
C LYS A 215 -8.26 12.79 -25.76
N THR A 216 -8.80 14.00 -25.87
CA THR A 216 -8.28 15.18 -25.16
C THR A 216 -8.32 14.98 -23.64
N PRO A 217 -7.53 15.74 -22.85
CA PRO A 217 -7.61 15.69 -21.38
C PRO A 217 -9.04 15.85 -20.84
N GLU A 218 -9.89 16.65 -21.49
CA GLU A 218 -11.29 16.87 -21.12
C GLU A 218 -12.20 15.67 -21.43
N TYR A 219 -11.89 14.90 -22.48
CA TYR A 219 -12.49 13.58 -22.71
C TYR A 219 -12.04 12.59 -21.63
N LEU A 220 -10.73 12.53 -21.36
CA LEU A 220 -10.15 11.60 -20.38
C LEU A 220 -10.68 11.86 -18.96
N ARG A 221 -10.87 13.13 -18.55
CA ARG A 221 -11.53 13.49 -17.28
C ARG A 221 -12.92 12.87 -17.16
N LYS A 222 -13.77 13.05 -18.17
CA LYS A 222 -15.14 12.50 -18.20
C LYS A 222 -15.11 10.97 -18.19
N TRP A 223 -14.25 10.37 -19.00
CA TRP A 223 -14.08 8.93 -19.09
C TRP A 223 -13.64 8.32 -17.76
N LEU A 224 -12.61 8.86 -17.11
CA LEU A 224 -12.11 8.37 -15.82
C LEU A 224 -13.09 8.63 -14.66
N LYS A 225 -13.93 9.68 -14.75
CA LYS A 225 -14.96 9.96 -13.74
C LYS A 225 -16.16 9.02 -13.83
N ASN A 226 -16.65 8.71 -15.02
CA ASN A 226 -17.64 7.64 -15.23
C ASN A 226 -17.60 7.07 -16.68
N PRO A 227 -16.92 5.94 -16.93
CA PRO A 227 -16.82 5.37 -18.28
C PRO A 227 -18.17 5.02 -18.89
N ALA A 228 -19.12 4.57 -18.07
CA ALA A 228 -20.44 4.11 -18.52
C ALA A 228 -21.37 5.25 -18.98
N GLU A 229 -21.17 6.48 -18.51
CA GLU A 229 -21.87 7.67 -19.03
C GLU A 229 -21.32 8.09 -20.40
N VAL A 230 -20.00 7.96 -20.62
CA VAL A 230 -19.36 8.33 -21.90
C VAL A 230 -19.59 7.25 -22.97
N LYS A 231 -19.58 5.96 -22.59
CA LYS A 231 -19.90 4.83 -23.46
C LYS A 231 -20.70 3.76 -22.70
N PRO A 232 -22.04 3.76 -22.80
CA PRO A 232 -22.88 2.69 -22.27
C PRO A 232 -22.42 1.31 -22.76
N GLY A 233 -22.35 0.33 -21.85
CA GLY A 233 -21.87 -1.02 -22.15
C GLY A 233 -20.35 -1.15 -22.30
N THR A 234 -19.56 -0.15 -21.92
CA THR A 234 -18.10 -0.30 -21.78
C THR A 234 -17.74 -1.31 -20.67
N ILE A 235 -16.64 -2.05 -20.86
CA ILE A 235 -16.13 -3.04 -19.89
C ILE A 235 -15.38 -2.35 -18.74
N MET A 236 -14.85 -1.15 -18.97
CA MET A 236 -14.12 -0.40 -17.94
C MET A 236 -15.08 0.05 -16.82
N PRO A 237 -14.90 -0.40 -15.57
CA PRO A 237 -15.77 -0.03 -14.46
C PRO A 237 -15.53 1.42 -14.02
N ASN A 238 -16.48 2.00 -13.30
CA ASN A 238 -16.22 3.23 -12.56
C ASN A 238 -15.23 2.93 -11.42
N LEU A 239 -14.08 3.61 -11.43
CA LEU A 239 -12.98 3.38 -10.49
C LEU A 239 -13.08 4.22 -9.20
N GLY A 240 -14.09 5.08 -9.05
CA GLY A 240 -14.30 5.89 -7.85
C GLY A 240 -13.22 6.95 -7.58
N LEU A 241 -12.52 7.40 -8.63
CA LEU A 241 -11.33 8.26 -8.54
C LEU A 241 -11.66 9.68 -8.02
N SER A 242 -10.78 10.22 -7.19
CA SER A 242 -10.80 11.64 -6.86
C SER A 242 -10.35 12.48 -8.06
N ASP A 243 -10.73 13.74 -8.11
CA ASP A 243 -10.34 14.63 -9.21
C ASP A 243 -8.80 14.84 -9.26
N SER A 244 -8.12 14.76 -8.12
CA SER A 244 -6.65 14.75 -8.05
C SER A 244 -6.05 13.47 -8.67
N ASP A 245 -6.61 12.29 -8.36
CA ASP A 245 -6.17 11.04 -9.00
C ASP A 245 -6.38 11.07 -10.52
N ILE A 246 -7.46 11.69 -11.00
CA ILE A 246 -7.76 11.85 -12.42
C ILE A 246 -6.72 12.74 -13.10
N GLU A 247 -6.40 13.93 -12.56
CA GLU A 247 -5.36 14.79 -13.15
C GLU A 247 -3.98 14.12 -13.11
N ASN A 248 -3.63 13.43 -12.01
CA ASN A 248 -2.37 12.67 -11.90
C ASN A 248 -2.28 11.58 -12.99
N LEU A 249 -3.36 10.80 -13.18
CA LEU A 249 -3.44 9.78 -14.22
C LEU A 249 -3.34 10.37 -15.64
N ILE A 250 -3.98 11.51 -15.91
CA ILE A 250 -3.93 12.16 -17.23
C ILE A 250 -2.53 12.76 -17.48
N ALA A 251 -1.88 13.32 -16.45
CA ALA A 251 -0.49 13.75 -16.53
C ALA A 251 0.46 12.58 -16.82
N TYR A 252 0.25 11.42 -16.19
CA TYR A 252 1.00 10.20 -16.51
C TYR A 252 0.76 9.75 -17.95
N LEU A 253 -0.50 9.62 -18.38
CA LEU A 253 -0.82 9.21 -19.75
C LEU A 253 -0.19 10.14 -20.79
N ALA A 254 -0.12 11.45 -20.54
CA ALA A 254 0.56 12.41 -21.41
C ALA A 254 2.09 12.26 -21.48
N THR A 255 2.72 11.47 -20.59
CA THR A 255 4.14 11.09 -20.73
C THR A 255 4.36 9.92 -21.69
N ILE A 256 3.31 9.13 -21.97
CA ILE A 256 3.38 7.97 -22.86
C ILE A 256 3.41 8.48 -24.30
N LYS A 257 4.57 8.33 -24.94
CA LYS A 257 4.77 8.62 -26.37
C LYS A 257 4.49 7.36 -27.21
N ASN A 258 4.09 7.59 -28.46
CA ASN A 258 4.23 6.62 -29.56
C ASN A 258 5.69 6.51 -30.00
#